data_AF-A0A7R6QDX2-F1
#
_entry.id   AF-A0A7R6QDX2-F1
#
_cell.length_a   1.000
_cell.length_b   1.000
_cell.length_c   1.000
_cell.angle_alpha   90.00
_cell.angle_beta   90.00
_cell.angle_gamma   90.00
#
_symmetry.space_group_name_H-M   'P 1'
#
loop_
_entity.id
_entity.type
_entity.pdbx_description
1 polymer ?
#
loop_
_entity_poly.entity_id
_entity_poly.type
_entity_poly.pdbx_seq_one_letter_code
_entity_poly.pdbx_strand_id
1 'polypeptide(L)'
;MATNSPCITSTSPPPPTFLRKQRTVLSYGLGADSTDILLRYLADPAGHGLEPDLSDLVVVHAVTGDEWPTTLDYVNRLVLPRLRAANVRLVQIARGGPHDADGVLILSDSRATERILSAGPWRLSDELTAAGTIPQLANGRRTCSIRFKGWCLDNWAESEFGNESYRRVIGYHYGELGRAEKDSAIQRKVNAEAGRTICEPHYPLILACLDRAAIEAHVLQQLGEPIQKSYCTFCVFSGVCASRDVHEERLRGHPHLAADVLRMEHVSMALNENMAMYGGDSLYRRLSEDGRNTEIMTAFEQSLDQARYAVYEVRRIIPVGRTKDCKTWHGPKCTTPRWWCRQERTTRCRRHHGVINAAGAEVTPTYCDGPDGCRGPVKKGQAWRSLRTLWEGDRATAQLLVRRYAQRHGAHLERGELSGIERAHYVKPGDSYPSTAGYLVAAPAGAVDKQRPRFETKWSELTGRKGTSLRPLRPLPQPVRRRNPGRPPVRRARTIAGVTLIA
;
A
#
# COMPACT_ATOMS: atom_id res chain seq x y z
N MET A 1 -68.01 41.76 -36.24
CA MET A 1 -68.43 41.35 -34.89
C MET A 1 -68.55 39.84 -34.88
N ALA A 2 -67.66 39.16 -34.14
CA ALA A 2 -67.83 37.84 -33.53
C ALA A 2 -66.45 37.36 -33.09
N THR A 3 -66.16 37.55 -31.81
CA THR A 3 -64.95 37.09 -31.10
C THR A 3 -65.12 35.62 -30.72
N ASN A 4 -64.25 34.74 -31.21
CA ASN A 4 -64.14 33.36 -30.74
C ASN A 4 -62.90 33.22 -29.85
N SER A 5 -63.14 32.93 -28.57
CA SER A 5 -62.13 32.60 -27.56
C SER A 5 -61.46 31.25 -27.83
N PRO A 6 -60.13 31.11 -27.65
CA PRO A 6 -59.48 29.81 -27.69
C PRO A 6 -59.55 29.10 -26.33
N CYS A 7 -59.91 27.82 -26.38
CA CYS A 7 -59.97 26.87 -25.27
C CYS A 7 -58.55 26.61 -24.73
N ILE A 8 -58.32 26.91 -23.45
CA ILE A 8 -57.07 26.62 -22.75
C ILE A 8 -57.05 25.11 -22.43
N THR A 9 -56.23 24.35 -23.13
CA THR A 9 -55.94 22.95 -22.78
C THR A 9 -55.01 22.94 -21.56
N SER A 10 -55.53 22.46 -20.44
CA SER A 10 -54.80 22.11 -19.22
C SER A 10 -53.75 21.04 -19.53
N THR A 11 -52.48 21.43 -19.63
CA THR A 11 -51.35 20.51 -19.53
C THR A 11 -51.02 20.31 -18.06
N SER A 12 -51.39 19.16 -17.50
CA SER A 12 -50.92 18.74 -16.18
C SER A 12 -49.39 18.68 -16.17
N PRO A 13 -48.72 19.14 -15.09
CA PRO A 13 -47.27 19.03 -14.98
C PRO A 13 -46.87 17.55 -14.98
N PRO A 14 -45.70 17.19 -15.55
CA PRO A 14 -45.19 15.82 -15.45
C PRO A 14 -45.07 15.43 -13.97
N PRO A 15 -45.28 14.15 -13.63
CA PRO A 15 -45.18 13.71 -12.25
C PRO A 15 -43.79 14.04 -11.70
N PRO A 16 -43.68 14.41 -10.41
CA PRO A 16 -42.39 14.70 -9.81
C PRO A 16 -41.50 13.47 -9.97
N THR A 17 -40.38 13.64 -10.68
CA THR A 17 -39.28 12.68 -10.67
C THR A 17 -38.87 12.48 -9.23
N PHE A 18 -39.23 11.34 -8.63
CA PHE A 18 -38.77 10.96 -7.30
C PHE A 18 -37.25 11.11 -7.28
N LEU A 19 -36.74 12.08 -6.52
CA LEU A 19 -35.31 12.25 -6.29
C LEU A 19 -34.82 10.96 -5.64
N ARG A 20 -34.12 10.14 -6.42
CA ARG A 20 -33.54 8.89 -5.95
C ARG A 20 -32.64 9.21 -4.76
N LYS A 21 -32.93 8.63 -3.60
CA LYS A 21 -32.14 8.86 -2.40
C LYS A 21 -30.67 8.52 -2.66
N GLN A 22 -29.79 9.36 -2.13
CA GLN A 22 -28.34 9.24 -2.28
C GLN A 22 -27.88 7.85 -1.80
N ARG A 23 -27.04 7.18 -2.60
CA ARG A 23 -26.48 5.88 -2.22
C ARG A 23 -25.51 6.02 -1.04
N THR A 24 -25.59 5.08 -0.10
CA THR A 24 -24.64 4.94 1.00
C THR A 24 -23.70 3.77 0.71
N VAL A 25 -22.40 4.03 0.72
CA VAL A 25 -21.35 3.06 0.40
C VAL A 25 -20.49 2.81 1.62
N LEU A 26 -20.62 1.64 2.22
CA LEU A 26 -19.76 1.21 3.32
C LEU A 26 -18.50 0.53 2.79
N SER A 27 -17.34 1.13 3.07
CA SER A 27 -16.04 0.47 2.86
C SER A 27 -15.82 -0.58 3.95
N TYR A 28 -16.05 -1.85 3.60
CA TYR A 28 -16.01 -2.97 4.53
C TYR A 28 -14.60 -3.54 4.68
N GLY A 29 -13.98 -3.28 5.82
CA GLY A 29 -12.61 -3.66 6.13
C GLY A 29 -12.46 -5.06 6.72
N LEU A 30 -13.57 -5.76 6.99
CA LEU A 30 -13.67 -7.06 7.68
C LEU A 30 -13.31 -7.02 9.18
N GLY A 31 -13.09 -5.83 9.75
CA GLY A 31 -12.77 -5.64 11.16
C GLY A 31 -13.99 -5.23 11.98
N ALA A 32 -13.85 -5.27 13.31
CA ALA A 32 -14.92 -4.97 14.25
C ALA A 32 -15.60 -3.61 13.98
N ASP A 33 -14.86 -2.53 13.67
CA ASP A 33 -15.45 -1.20 13.43
C ASP A 33 -16.44 -1.23 12.26
N SER A 34 -16.02 -1.78 11.12
CA SER A 34 -16.90 -1.86 9.93
C SER A 34 -18.02 -2.89 10.09
N THR A 35 -17.82 -3.92 10.90
CA THR A 35 -18.86 -4.91 11.22
C THR A 35 -19.90 -4.34 12.19
N ASP A 36 -19.48 -3.55 13.17
CA ASP A 36 -20.38 -2.86 14.11
C ASP A 36 -21.34 -1.93 13.38
N ILE A 37 -20.83 -1.15 12.42
CA ILE A 37 -21.65 -0.31 11.55
C ILE A 37 -22.69 -1.14 10.80
N LEU A 38 -22.29 -2.27 10.19
CA LEU A 38 -23.23 -3.15 9.49
C LEU A 38 -24.32 -3.66 10.43
N LEU A 39 -23.97 -4.11 11.63
CA LEU A 39 -24.93 -4.64 12.59
C LEU A 39 -25.93 -3.58 13.02
N ARG A 40 -25.48 -2.33 13.24
CA ARG A 40 -26.36 -1.20 13.55
C ARG A 40 -27.28 -0.85 12.38
N TYR A 41 -26.75 -0.80 11.15
CA TYR A 41 -27.54 -0.53 9.96
C TYR A 41 -28.59 -1.61 9.69
N LEU A 42 -28.26 -2.89 9.95
CA LEU A 42 -29.22 -3.99 9.82
C LEU A 42 -30.32 -3.93 10.90
N ALA A 43 -29.99 -3.46 12.10
CA ALA A 43 -30.93 -3.37 13.21
C ALA A 43 -31.90 -2.18 13.09
N ASP A 44 -31.40 -1.03 12.63
CA ASP A 44 -32.20 0.18 12.45
C ASP A 44 -31.75 0.98 11.19
N PRO A 45 -32.17 0.55 9.99
CA PRO A 45 -31.81 1.26 8.76
C PRO A 45 -32.26 2.73 8.78
N ALA A 46 -33.51 2.97 9.18
CA ALA A 46 -34.13 4.29 9.13
C ALA A 46 -33.48 5.28 10.11
N GLY A 47 -33.15 4.85 11.34
CA GLY A 47 -32.43 5.66 12.31
C GLY A 47 -31.03 6.08 11.85
N HIS A 48 -30.45 5.34 10.90
CA HIS A 48 -29.19 5.68 10.25
C HIS A 48 -29.35 6.38 8.89
N GLY A 49 -30.58 6.76 8.54
CA GLY A 49 -30.92 7.49 7.32
C GLY A 49 -30.84 6.63 6.05
N LEU A 50 -30.92 5.31 6.16
CA LEU A 50 -31.02 4.35 5.05
C LEU A 50 -32.49 4.05 4.73
N GLU A 51 -32.74 3.45 3.57
CA GLU A 51 -34.06 2.88 3.28
C GLU A 51 -34.34 1.68 4.19
N PRO A 52 -35.60 1.44 4.62
CA PRO A 52 -35.94 0.29 5.45
C PRO A 52 -35.55 -1.06 4.85
N ASP A 53 -35.50 -1.16 3.53
CA ASP A 53 -35.09 -2.37 2.78
C ASP A 53 -33.59 -2.40 2.44
N LEU A 54 -32.82 -1.41 2.90
CA LEU A 54 -31.38 -1.25 2.63
C LEU A 54 -31.04 -1.22 1.13
N SER A 55 -31.99 -0.88 0.26
CA SER A 55 -31.79 -0.83 -1.19
C SER A 55 -30.81 0.28 -1.62
N ASP A 56 -30.60 1.27 -0.76
CA ASP A 56 -29.63 2.36 -0.89
C ASP A 56 -28.26 2.09 -0.24
N LEU A 57 -28.09 0.96 0.45
CA LEU A 57 -26.81 0.51 0.99
C LEU A 57 -26.05 -0.37 -0.01
N VAL A 58 -24.81 0.00 -0.29
CA VAL A 58 -23.81 -0.84 -0.97
C VAL A 58 -22.65 -1.09 -0.02
N VAL A 59 -22.36 -2.35 0.22
CA VAL A 59 -21.17 -2.76 0.97
C VAL A 59 -20.08 -3.10 -0.04
N VAL A 60 -18.90 -2.52 0.09
CA VAL A 60 -17.78 -2.78 -0.82
C VAL A 60 -16.55 -3.23 -0.04
N HIS A 61 -15.97 -4.35 -0.45
CA HIS A 61 -14.75 -4.90 0.12
C HIS A 61 -13.64 -4.93 -0.94
N ALA A 62 -12.50 -4.30 -0.63
CA ALA A 62 -11.30 -4.37 -1.44
C ALA A 62 -10.43 -5.55 -1.00
N VAL A 63 -10.47 -6.63 -1.79
CA VAL A 63 -9.72 -7.87 -1.59
C VAL A 63 -8.25 -7.62 -1.91
N THR A 64 -7.39 -7.71 -0.88
CA THR A 64 -5.94 -7.53 -1.07
C THR A 64 -5.22 -8.82 -1.41
N GLY A 65 -5.78 -9.97 -1.06
CA GLY A 65 -5.19 -11.28 -1.36
C GLY A 65 -4.47 -11.94 -0.19
N ASP A 66 -4.40 -11.26 0.94
CA ASP A 66 -3.46 -11.55 2.02
C ASP A 66 -4.08 -11.32 3.41
N GLU A 67 -5.42 -11.27 3.47
CA GLU A 67 -6.20 -11.26 4.69
C GLU A 67 -5.99 -12.56 5.49
N TRP A 68 -6.11 -12.48 6.81
CA TRP A 68 -6.04 -13.66 7.67
C TRP A 68 -7.20 -14.64 7.38
N PRO A 69 -6.94 -15.95 7.28
CA PRO A 69 -8.00 -16.96 7.11
C PRO A 69 -9.07 -16.87 8.19
N THR A 70 -8.69 -16.64 9.45
CA THR A 70 -9.66 -16.47 10.55
C THR A 70 -10.57 -15.27 10.34
N THR A 71 -10.04 -14.14 9.83
CA THR A 71 -10.88 -12.96 9.51
C THR A 71 -11.88 -13.29 8.40
N LEU A 72 -11.48 -14.05 7.38
CA LEU A 72 -12.40 -14.47 6.32
C LEU A 72 -13.49 -15.42 6.86
N ASP A 73 -13.11 -16.38 7.70
CA ASP A 73 -14.03 -17.34 8.31
C ASP A 73 -15.12 -16.66 9.15
N TYR A 74 -14.74 -15.76 10.08
CA TYR A 74 -15.71 -15.04 10.92
C TYR A 74 -16.76 -14.31 10.08
N VAL A 75 -16.32 -13.63 9.01
CA VAL A 75 -17.24 -12.89 8.14
C VAL A 75 -18.15 -13.84 7.39
N ASN A 76 -17.62 -14.92 6.82
CA ASN A 76 -18.40 -15.92 6.09
C ASN A 76 -19.51 -16.54 6.94
N ARG A 77 -19.18 -16.87 8.19
CA ARG A 77 -20.06 -17.60 9.10
C ARG A 77 -21.03 -16.69 9.86
N LEU A 78 -20.58 -15.52 10.28
CA LEU A 78 -21.34 -14.67 11.22
C LEU A 78 -21.99 -13.44 10.56
N VAL A 79 -21.37 -12.88 9.52
CA VAL A 79 -21.80 -11.60 8.93
C VAL A 79 -22.56 -11.81 7.62
N LEU A 80 -22.02 -12.60 6.69
CA LEU A 80 -22.65 -12.81 5.38
C LEU A 80 -24.08 -13.36 5.45
N PRO A 81 -24.43 -14.32 6.33
CA PRO A 81 -25.81 -14.79 6.43
C PRO A 81 -26.80 -13.67 6.75
N ARG A 82 -26.39 -12.70 7.60
CA ARG A 82 -27.22 -11.54 7.95
C ARG A 82 -27.38 -10.58 6.77
N LEU A 83 -26.31 -10.32 6.03
CA LEU A 83 -26.38 -9.49 4.81
C LEU A 83 -27.29 -10.13 3.75
N ARG A 84 -27.21 -11.45 3.57
CA ARG A 84 -28.09 -12.18 2.64
C ARG A 84 -29.55 -12.11 3.07
N ALA A 85 -29.83 -12.35 4.35
CA ALA A 85 -31.19 -12.28 4.90
C ALA A 85 -31.81 -10.88 4.71
N ALA A 86 -31.00 -9.83 4.85
CA ALA A 86 -31.42 -8.45 4.60
C ALA A 86 -31.27 -7.98 3.14
N ASN A 87 -30.94 -8.90 2.22
CA ASN A 87 -30.77 -8.64 0.78
C ASN A 87 -29.79 -7.50 0.47
N VAL A 88 -28.75 -7.29 1.29
CA VAL A 88 -27.78 -6.20 1.14
C VAL A 88 -26.79 -6.51 0.01
N ARG A 89 -26.56 -5.54 -0.89
CA ARG A 89 -25.59 -5.68 -1.99
C ARG A 89 -24.17 -5.63 -1.45
N LEU A 90 -23.39 -6.68 -1.67
CA LEU A 90 -21.96 -6.75 -1.39
C LEU A 90 -21.16 -6.89 -2.69
N VAL A 91 -20.23 -5.95 -2.89
CA VAL A 91 -19.29 -5.91 -4.00
C VAL A 91 -17.89 -6.22 -3.49
N GLN A 92 -17.21 -7.17 -4.12
CA GLN A 92 -15.83 -7.55 -3.82
C GLN A 92 -14.95 -7.19 -5.02
N ILE A 93 -13.97 -6.32 -4.81
CA ILE A 93 -13.10 -5.79 -5.87
C ILE A 93 -11.64 -6.05 -5.57
N ALA A 94 -10.82 -6.21 -6.61
CA ALA A 94 -9.38 -6.41 -6.49
C ALA A 94 -8.62 -5.68 -7.60
N ARG A 95 -7.29 -5.59 -7.44
CA ARG A 95 -6.38 -5.19 -8.53
C ARG A 95 -6.47 -6.22 -9.66
N GLY A 96 -6.65 -5.76 -10.89
CA GLY A 96 -6.64 -6.61 -12.08
C GLY A 96 -5.25 -7.12 -12.46
N GLY A 97 -4.19 -6.43 -12.01
CA GLY A 97 -2.80 -6.77 -12.34
C GLY A 97 -1.76 -5.81 -11.73
N PRO A 98 -0.48 -6.02 -12.06
CA PRO A 98 0.63 -5.19 -11.57
C PRO A 98 0.59 -3.73 -12.05
N HIS A 99 -0.06 -3.45 -13.18
CA HIS A 99 -0.14 -2.12 -13.77
C HIS A 99 -1.51 -1.49 -13.57
N ASP A 100 -1.57 -0.16 -13.52
CA ASP A 100 -2.86 0.55 -13.45
C ASP A 100 -3.72 0.33 -14.70
N ALA A 101 -3.10 0.03 -15.84
CA ALA A 101 -3.80 -0.34 -17.08
C ALA A 101 -4.53 -1.69 -16.99
N ASP A 102 -4.14 -2.56 -16.05
CA ASP A 102 -4.83 -3.83 -15.78
C ASP A 102 -6.15 -3.60 -15.04
N GLY A 103 -6.36 -2.40 -14.48
CA GLY A 103 -7.66 -1.96 -13.98
C GLY A 103 -8.06 -2.53 -12.63
N VAL A 104 -9.36 -2.39 -12.33
CA VAL A 104 -10.04 -2.99 -11.18
C VAL A 104 -10.91 -4.13 -11.68
N LEU A 105 -10.85 -5.27 -10.97
CA LEU A 105 -11.71 -6.42 -11.24
C LEU A 105 -12.78 -6.53 -10.15
N ILE A 106 -14.04 -6.51 -10.55
CA ILE A 106 -15.18 -6.90 -9.71
C ILE A 106 -15.20 -8.42 -9.67
N LEU A 107 -14.75 -8.99 -8.56
CA LEU A 107 -14.70 -10.43 -8.34
C LEU A 107 -16.09 -11.00 -8.05
N SER A 108 -16.92 -10.24 -7.33
CA SER A 108 -18.30 -10.59 -7.02
C SER A 108 -19.11 -9.31 -6.81
N ASP A 109 -20.36 -9.31 -7.26
CA ASP A 109 -21.35 -8.27 -6.99
C ASP A 109 -22.69 -8.96 -6.84
N SER A 110 -23.12 -9.15 -5.59
CA SER A 110 -24.25 -10.01 -5.26
C SER A 110 -24.95 -9.56 -3.98
N ARG A 111 -26.26 -9.79 -3.90
CA ARG A 111 -27.05 -9.69 -2.66
C ARG A 111 -27.14 -11.00 -1.88
N ALA A 112 -26.64 -12.09 -2.47
CA ALA A 112 -26.62 -13.43 -1.91
C ALA A 112 -25.17 -13.94 -1.73
N THR A 113 -24.25 -13.07 -1.30
CA THR A 113 -22.82 -13.46 -1.20
C THR A 113 -22.62 -14.54 -0.13
N GLU A 114 -22.03 -15.68 -0.52
CA GLU A 114 -21.78 -16.82 0.36
C GLU A 114 -20.40 -16.80 1.02
N ARG A 115 -19.42 -16.19 0.34
CA ARG A 115 -18.03 -16.14 0.80
C ARG A 115 -17.34 -14.82 0.46
N ILE A 116 -16.50 -14.36 1.36
CA ILE A 116 -15.44 -13.40 1.07
C ILE A 116 -14.35 -14.13 0.29
N LEU A 117 -14.00 -13.57 -0.87
CA LEU A 117 -12.96 -14.10 -1.72
C LEU A 117 -11.60 -13.75 -1.12
N SER A 118 -10.75 -14.76 -0.97
CA SER A 118 -9.43 -14.61 -0.35
C SER A 118 -8.43 -13.90 -1.25
N ALA A 119 -8.64 -13.89 -2.57
CA ALA A 119 -7.73 -13.26 -3.52
C ALA A 119 -8.41 -12.88 -4.84
N GLY A 120 -7.87 -11.82 -5.46
CA GLY A 120 -8.04 -11.54 -6.89
C GLY A 120 -6.84 -12.05 -7.71
N PRO A 121 -6.73 -11.67 -8.99
CA PRO A 121 -5.66 -12.14 -9.88
C PRO A 121 -4.28 -11.55 -9.54
N TRP A 122 -4.22 -10.46 -8.78
CA TRP A 122 -2.96 -9.85 -8.34
C TRP A 122 -3.06 -9.45 -6.87
N ARG A 123 -2.32 -10.16 -6.02
CA ARG A 123 -2.31 -9.95 -4.57
C ARG A 123 -1.27 -8.90 -4.18
N LEU A 124 -1.41 -8.35 -2.98
CA LEU A 124 -0.41 -7.45 -2.43
C LEU A 124 0.92 -8.17 -2.21
N SER A 125 0.91 -9.44 -1.79
CA SER A 125 2.11 -10.27 -1.70
C SER A 125 2.81 -10.49 -3.03
N ASP A 126 2.07 -10.62 -4.15
CA ASP A 126 2.64 -10.78 -5.49
C ASP A 126 3.40 -9.50 -5.90
N GLU A 127 2.81 -8.32 -5.65
CA GLU A 127 3.47 -7.02 -5.87
C GLU A 127 4.75 -6.88 -5.05
N LEU A 128 4.69 -7.24 -3.77
CA LEU A 128 5.81 -7.11 -2.84
C LEU A 128 6.93 -8.09 -3.18
N THR A 129 6.59 -9.32 -3.53
CA THR A 129 7.54 -10.35 -3.98
C THR A 129 8.21 -9.96 -5.28
N ALA A 130 7.44 -9.54 -6.30
CA ALA A 130 7.99 -9.04 -7.56
C ALA A 130 8.87 -7.79 -7.35
N ALA A 131 8.48 -6.94 -6.41
CA ALA A 131 9.27 -5.79 -6.01
C ALA A 131 10.50 -6.15 -5.16
N GLY A 132 10.57 -7.35 -4.59
CA GLY A 132 11.61 -7.73 -3.64
C GLY A 132 11.64 -6.77 -2.44
N THR A 133 10.46 -6.43 -1.92
CA THR A 133 10.26 -5.50 -0.82
C THR A 133 9.15 -6.00 0.11
N ILE A 134 9.14 -5.50 1.33
CA ILE A 134 8.02 -5.57 2.27
C ILE A 134 7.16 -4.30 2.23
N PRO A 135 5.95 -4.26 2.84
CA PRO A 135 5.29 -2.99 3.09
C PRO A 135 6.20 -2.10 3.94
N GLN A 136 6.24 -0.80 3.68
CA GLN A 136 7.07 0.12 4.45
C GLN A 136 6.30 1.36 4.87
N LEU A 137 6.66 1.86 6.04
CA LEU A 137 6.23 3.15 6.56
C LEU A 137 7.14 4.27 6.06
N ALA A 138 7.43 4.31 4.77
CA ALA A 138 8.25 5.37 4.22
C ALA A 138 7.52 6.72 4.36
N ASN A 139 8.04 7.62 5.21
CA ASN A 139 7.47 8.93 5.52
C ASN A 139 6.01 8.86 6.03
N GLY A 140 5.66 7.82 6.81
CA GLY A 140 4.31 7.65 7.36
C GLY A 140 3.21 7.37 6.33
N ARG A 141 3.56 7.04 5.08
CA ARG A 141 2.59 6.77 4.01
C ARG A 141 2.23 5.29 3.95
N ARG A 142 0.93 4.99 3.86
CA ARG A 142 0.37 3.64 3.71
C ARG A 142 0.24 3.28 2.22
N THR A 143 1.36 3.19 1.51
CA THR A 143 1.35 3.03 0.04
C THR A 143 0.65 1.74 -0.41
N CYS A 144 0.81 0.63 0.33
CA CYS A 144 0.09 -0.61 0.06
C CYS A 144 -1.44 -0.40 0.12
N SER A 145 -1.94 0.20 1.20
CA SER A 145 -3.36 0.50 1.38
C SER A 145 -3.88 1.47 0.32
N ILE A 146 -3.10 2.47 -0.08
CA ILE A 146 -3.51 3.41 -1.14
C ILE A 146 -3.64 2.67 -2.48
N ARG A 147 -2.68 1.82 -2.84
CA ARG A 147 -2.68 1.14 -4.15
C ARG A 147 -3.68 -0.02 -4.25
N PHE A 148 -3.83 -0.80 -3.19
CA PHE A 148 -4.65 -2.03 -3.21
C PHE A 148 -6.05 -1.85 -2.64
N LYS A 149 -6.30 -0.79 -1.87
CA LYS A 149 -7.64 -0.46 -1.35
C LYS A 149 -8.17 0.84 -1.93
N GLY A 150 -7.53 1.97 -1.61
CA GLY A 150 -7.99 3.30 -2.00
C GLY A 150 -8.20 3.44 -3.52
N TRP A 151 -7.17 3.16 -4.30
CA TRP A 151 -7.22 3.22 -5.76
C TRP A 151 -8.30 2.30 -6.35
N CYS A 152 -8.46 1.07 -5.83
CA CYS A 152 -9.50 0.16 -6.29
C CYS A 152 -10.90 0.70 -5.99
N LEU A 153 -11.12 1.18 -4.76
CA LEU A 153 -12.39 1.75 -4.32
C LEU A 153 -12.76 3.00 -5.12
N ASP A 154 -11.79 3.90 -5.34
CA ASP A 154 -12.00 5.15 -6.06
C ASP A 154 -12.36 4.90 -7.53
N ASN A 155 -11.63 4.02 -8.23
CA ASN A 155 -11.92 3.69 -9.63
C ASN A 155 -13.22 2.91 -9.79
N TRP A 156 -13.53 1.99 -8.86
CA TRP A 156 -14.81 1.29 -8.86
C TRP A 156 -15.97 2.28 -8.62
N ALA A 157 -15.88 3.16 -7.63
CA ALA A 157 -16.92 4.13 -7.31
C ALA A 157 -17.15 5.12 -8.47
N GLU A 158 -16.09 5.60 -9.11
CA GLU A 158 -16.21 6.44 -10.32
C GLU A 158 -16.93 5.71 -11.45
N SER A 159 -16.64 4.42 -11.64
CA SER A 159 -17.33 3.60 -12.65
C SER A 159 -18.78 3.27 -12.30
N GLU A 160 -19.08 3.07 -11.02
CA GLU A 160 -20.41 2.65 -10.54
C GLU A 160 -21.40 3.81 -10.49
N PHE A 161 -20.96 4.98 -9.98
CA PHE A 161 -21.83 6.13 -9.76
C PHE A 161 -21.71 7.20 -10.84
N GLY A 162 -20.64 7.18 -11.64
CA GLY A 162 -20.39 8.19 -12.67
C GLY A 162 -20.39 9.61 -12.10
N ASN A 163 -21.43 10.37 -12.41
CA ASN A 163 -21.61 11.75 -11.94
C ASN A 163 -22.51 11.87 -10.70
N GLU A 164 -23.19 10.80 -10.29
CA GLU A 164 -23.99 10.80 -9.05
C GLU A 164 -23.08 10.98 -7.84
N SER A 165 -23.55 11.72 -6.83
CA SER A 165 -22.87 11.82 -5.54
C SER A 165 -23.29 10.65 -4.64
N TYR A 166 -22.42 10.25 -3.73
CA TYR A 166 -22.70 9.19 -2.77
C TYR A 166 -22.13 9.50 -1.39
N ARG A 167 -22.72 8.92 -0.35
CA ARG A 167 -22.21 8.95 1.01
C ARG A 167 -21.20 7.83 1.20
N ARG A 168 -19.96 8.12 1.56
CA ARG A 168 -18.92 7.10 1.85
C ARG A 168 -18.79 6.91 3.35
N VAL A 169 -19.11 5.72 3.82
CA VAL A 169 -18.98 5.34 5.22
C VAL A 169 -17.62 4.66 5.46
N ILE A 170 -16.89 5.19 6.43
CA ILE A 170 -15.60 4.63 6.89
C ILE A 170 -15.68 4.38 8.40
N GLY A 171 -15.28 3.18 8.82
CA GLY A 171 -15.26 2.77 10.23
C GLY A 171 -14.09 3.33 11.03
N TYR A 172 -13.99 4.66 11.13
CA TYR A 172 -13.12 5.30 12.13
C TYR A 172 -13.89 5.43 13.45
N HIS A 173 -13.32 4.90 14.52
CA HIS A 173 -13.87 5.01 15.87
C HIS A 173 -13.44 6.33 16.53
N TYR A 174 -14.01 6.65 17.70
CA TYR A 174 -13.83 7.95 18.36
C TYR A 174 -12.36 8.32 18.63
N GLY A 175 -11.51 7.34 18.94
CA GLY A 175 -10.06 7.53 19.10
C GLY A 175 -9.29 7.85 17.81
N GLU A 176 -9.93 7.80 16.64
CA GLU A 176 -9.32 8.01 15.32
C GLU A 176 -9.75 9.33 14.64
N LEU A 177 -10.23 10.31 15.41
CA LEU A 177 -10.65 11.64 14.91
C LEU A 177 -9.66 12.28 13.93
N GLY A 178 -8.37 12.27 14.26
CA GLY A 178 -7.34 12.83 13.38
C GLY A 178 -7.18 12.12 12.02
N ARG A 179 -7.68 10.88 11.88
CA ARG A 179 -7.77 10.20 10.56
C ARG A 179 -9.00 10.66 9.78
N ALA A 180 -10.13 10.84 10.45
CA ALA A 180 -11.37 11.37 9.85
C ALA A 180 -11.18 12.80 9.34
N GLU A 181 -10.50 13.65 10.09
CA GLU A 181 -10.18 15.02 9.67
C GLU A 181 -9.32 15.05 8.40
N LYS A 182 -8.28 14.21 8.36
CA LYS A 182 -7.40 14.07 7.19
C LYS A 182 -8.15 13.55 5.97
N ASP A 183 -8.99 12.52 6.14
CA ASP A 183 -9.83 11.98 5.05
C ASP A 183 -10.78 13.05 4.51
N SER A 184 -11.47 13.75 5.41
CA SER A 184 -12.40 14.84 5.06
C SER A 184 -11.70 15.99 4.34
N ALA A 185 -10.49 16.37 4.78
CA ALA A 185 -9.70 17.41 4.12
C ALA A 185 -9.28 17.00 2.70
N ILE A 186 -8.87 15.74 2.51
CA ILE A 186 -8.55 15.19 1.20
C ILE A 186 -9.81 15.20 0.32
N GLN A 187 -10.94 14.73 0.83
CA GLN A 187 -12.17 14.65 0.05
C GLN A 187 -12.72 16.03 -0.34
N ARG A 188 -12.65 17.03 0.56
CA ARG A 188 -13.01 18.42 0.23
C ARG A 188 -12.18 18.96 -0.93
N LYS A 189 -10.88 18.68 -0.94
CA LYS A 189 -9.99 19.09 -2.03
C LYS A 189 -10.38 18.40 -3.34
N VAL A 190 -10.64 17.09 -3.31
CA VAL A 190 -11.07 16.33 -4.49
C VAL A 190 -12.40 16.85 -5.05
N ASN A 191 -13.39 17.13 -4.18
CA ASN A 191 -14.67 17.69 -4.60
C ASN A 191 -14.50 19.10 -5.21
N ALA A 192 -13.66 19.95 -4.60
CA ALA A 192 -13.36 21.29 -5.11
C ALA A 192 -12.67 21.24 -6.49
N GLU A 193 -11.69 20.37 -6.66
CA GLU A 193 -11.00 20.16 -7.95
C GLU A 193 -11.95 19.65 -9.04
N ALA A 194 -12.97 18.86 -8.67
CA ALA A 194 -13.99 18.39 -9.58
C ALA A 194 -15.12 19.39 -9.86
N GLY A 195 -15.20 20.51 -9.12
CA GLY A 195 -16.29 21.48 -9.22
C GLY A 195 -17.66 20.94 -8.78
N ARG A 196 -17.70 19.78 -8.10
CA ARG A 196 -18.93 19.14 -7.62
C ARG A 196 -18.67 18.24 -6.41
N THR A 197 -19.71 17.93 -5.65
CA THR A 197 -19.64 16.88 -4.64
C THR A 197 -19.60 15.51 -5.31
N ILE A 198 -18.45 14.83 -5.26
CA ILE A 198 -18.33 13.43 -5.70
C ILE A 198 -18.78 12.50 -4.58
N CYS A 199 -18.21 12.74 -3.39
CA CYS A 199 -18.37 11.87 -2.23
C CYS A 199 -18.47 12.71 -0.96
N GLU A 200 -19.37 12.33 -0.07
CA GLU A 200 -19.52 12.88 1.27
C GLU A 200 -19.06 11.84 2.31
N PRO A 201 -17.92 12.08 2.99
CA PRO A 201 -17.46 11.17 4.04
C PRO A 201 -18.40 11.17 5.25
N HIS A 202 -18.66 9.98 5.79
CA HIS A 202 -19.51 9.78 6.96
C HIS A 202 -18.84 8.81 7.95
N TYR A 203 -18.82 9.19 9.24
CA TYR A 203 -18.08 8.47 10.30
C TYR A 203 -19.01 8.16 11.48
N PRO A 204 -19.91 7.17 11.36
CA PRO A 204 -20.99 6.95 12.31
C PRO A 204 -20.50 6.62 13.73
N LEU A 205 -19.38 5.91 13.86
CA LEU A 205 -18.82 5.53 15.17
C LEU A 205 -18.22 6.73 15.91
N ILE A 206 -17.63 7.69 15.19
CA ILE A 206 -17.20 8.98 15.77
C ILE A 206 -18.42 9.79 16.21
N LEU A 207 -19.47 9.87 15.37
CA LEU A 207 -20.69 10.61 15.69
C LEU A 207 -21.42 10.03 16.92
N ALA A 208 -21.33 8.71 17.12
CA ALA A 208 -21.86 8.02 18.28
C ALA A 208 -20.89 8.00 19.49
N CYS A 209 -19.74 8.68 19.41
CA CYS A 209 -18.71 8.71 20.44
C CYS A 209 -18.23 7.31 20.90
N LEU A 210 -18.24 6.33 19.99
CA LEU A 210 -17.88 4.95 20.30
C LEU A 210 -16.38 4.75 20.20
N ASP A 211 -15.78 4.32 21.30
CA ASP A 211 -14.40 3.85 21.31
C ASP A 211 -14.29 2.38 20.89
N ARG A 212 -13.05 1.88 20.86
CA ARG A 212 -12.76 0.52 20.40
C ARG A 212 -13.37 -0.55 21.31
N ALA A 213 -13.37 -0.34 22.62
CA ALA A 213 -13.85 -1.32 23.58
C ALA A 213 -15.38 -1.45 23.48
N ALA A 214 -16.09 -0.33 23.35
CA ALA A 214 -17.54 -0.33 23.15
C ALA A 214 -17.95 -1.03 21.84
N ILE A 215 -17.20 -0.81 20.76
CA ILE A 215 -17.39 -1.48 19.47
C ILE A 215 -17.20 -3.00 19.61
N GLU A 216 -16.09 -3.44 20.21
CA GLU A 216 -15.80 -4.87 20.37
C GLU A 216 -16.83 -5.56 21.29
N ALA A 217 -17.27 -4.90 22.35
CA ALA A 217 -18.32 -5.40 23.23
C ALA A 217 -19.65 -5.58 22.50
N HIS A 218 -20.07 -4.59 21.69
CA HIS A 218 -21.31 -4.69 20.92
C HIS A 218 -21.22 -5.79 19.84
N VAL A 219 -20.11 -5.88 19.11
CA VAL A 219 -19.90 -6.95 18.12
C VAL A 219 -19.94 -8.33 18.79
N LEU A 220 -19.28 -8.50 19.94
CA LEU A 220 -19.33 -9.74 20.72
C LEU A 220 -20.75 -10.08 21.15
N GLN A 221 -21.49 -9.11 21.69
CA GLN A 221 -22.88 -9.29 22.11
C GLN A 221 -23.77 -9.74 20.94
N GLN A 222 -23.58 -9.15 19.75
CA GLN A 222 -24.40 -9.43 18.58
C GLN A 222 -24.07 -10.74 17.89
N LEU A 223 -22.79 -11.13 17.87
CA LEU A 223 -22.31 -12.28 17.09
C LEU A 223 -21.96 -13.50 17.93
N GLY A 224 -21.85 -13.36 19.26
CA GLY A 224 -21.45 -14.43 20.16
C GLY A 224 -19.96 -14.76 20.14
N GLU A 225 -19.18 -14.14 19.25
CA GLU A 225 -17.74 -14.37 19.10
C GLU A 225 -16.97 -13.06 18.93
N PRO A 226 -15.77 -12.93 19.54
CA PRO A 226 -14.93 -11.76 19.35
C PRO A 226 -14.31 -11.75 17.95
N ILE A 227 -14.48 -10.65 17.20
CA ILE A 227 -13.83 -10.47 15.90
C ILE A 227 -12.44 -9.86 16.10
N GLN A 228 -11.42 -10.57 15.61
CA GLN A 228 -10.03 -10.08 15.60
C GLN A 228 -9.86 -8.89 14.65
N LYS A 229 -8.88 -8.02 14.94
CA LYS A 229 -8.52 -6.90 14.06
C LYS A 229 -8.17 -7.39 12.65
N SER A 230 -8.73 -6.73 11.63
CA SER A 230 -8.50 -7.04 10.21
C SER A 230 -7.26 -6.32 9.68
N TYR A 231 -6.29 -7.06 9.15
CA TYR A 231 -5.12 -6.55 8.43
C TYR A 231 -4.47 -7.68 7.62
N CYS A 232 -3.53 -7.37 6.71
CA CYS A 232 -2.81 -8.41 5.96
C CYS A 232 -1.79 -9.12 6.85
N THR A 233 -1.49 -10.40 6.61
CA THR A 233 -0.57 -11.22 7.43
C THR A 233 0.81 -10.57 7.66
N PHE A 234 1.34 -9.85 6.67
CA PHE A 234 2.63 -9.15 6.71
C PHE A 234 2.52 -7.64 6.95
N CYS A 235 1.43 -7.15 7.54
CA CYS A 235 1.23 -5.73 7.76
C CYS A 235 2.25 -5.17 8.78
N VAL A 236 3.08 -4.21 8.37
CA VAL A 236 4.01 -3.49 9.27
C VAL A 236 3.33 -2.69 10.38
N PHE A 237 2.02 -2.46 10.25
CA PHE A 237 1.23 -1.87 11.32
C PHE A 237 0.69 -2.91 12.29
N SER A 238 1.06 -4.18 12.20
CA SER A 238 0.57 -5.22 13.11
C SER A 238 0.72 -4.83 14.59
N GLY A 239 1.83 -4.18 14.98
CA GLY A 239 2.04 -3.65 16.34
C GLY A 239 1.26 -2.38 16.73
N VAL A 240 0.59 -1.72 15.76
CA VAL A 240 -0.36 -0.61 15.99
C VAL A 240 -1.81 -1.09 15.83
N CYS A 241 -2.01 -2.09 14.98
CA CYS A 241 -3.28 -2.73 14.71
C CYS A 241 -3.61 -3.75 15.81
N ALA A 242 -2.62 -4.37 16.42
CA ALA A 242 -2.68 -5.29 17.54
C ALA A 242 -1.46 -5.04 18.45
N SER A 243 -1.44 -5.58 19.68
CA SER A 243 -0.18 -5.64 20.42
C SER A 243 0.78 -6.62 19.74
N ARG A 244 2.09 -6.49 20.03
CA ARG A 244 3.11 -7.46 19.57
C ARG A 244 2.67 -8.88 19.93
N ASP A 245 2.31 -9.10 21.18
CA ASP A 245 1.94 -10.42 21.70
C ASP A 245 0.72 -11.01 20.98
N VAL A 246 -0.31 -10.20 20.70
CA VAL A 246 -1.51 -10.65 19.98
C VAL A 246 -1.17 -10.99 18.52
N HIS A 247 -0.29 -10.22 17.88
CA HIS A 247 0.14 -10.53 16.52
C HIS A 247 0.97 -11.81 16.45
N GLU A 248 1.92 -12.00 17.38
CA GLU A 248 2.77 -13.18 17.46
C GLU A 248 1.97 -14.44 17.83
N GLU A 249 0.99 -14.34 18.72
CA GLU A 249 0.02 -15.42 18.99
C GLU A 249 -0.72 -15.83 17.71
N ARG A 250 -1.16 -14.85 16.91
CA ARG A 250 -1.86 -15.13 15.66
C ARG A 250 -0.96 -15.81 14.61
N LEU A 251 0.32 -15.44 14.59
CA LEU A 251 1.34 -16.10 13.76
C LEU A 251 1.60 -17.53 14.22
N ARG A 252 1.64 -17.80 15.54
CA ARG A 252 1.77 -19.15 16.10
C ARG A 252 0.60 -20.04 15.71
N GLY A 253 -0.61 -19.50 15.63
CA GLY A 253 -1.76 -20.23 15.09
C GLY A 253 -1.69 -20.53 13.57
N HIS A 254 -0.76 -19.92 12.84
CA HIS A 254 -0.60 -20.12 11.38
C HIS A 254 0.89 -20.16 10.96
N PRO A 255 1.66 -21.19 11.35
CA PRO A 255 3.11 -21.22 11.15
C PRO A 255 3.54 -21.08 9.68
N HIS A 256 2.77 -21.63 8.74
CA HIS A 256 3.03 -21.52 7.30
C HIS A 256 2.88 -20.08 6.78
N LEU A 257 1.87 -19.33 7.25
CA LEU A 257 1.73 -17.91 6.90
C LEU A 257 2.88 -17.10 7.51
N ALA A 258 3.26 -17.39 8.75
CA ALA A 258 4.39 -16.73 9.39
C ALA A 258 5.70 -16.98 8.62
N ALA A 259 5.92 -18.21 8.14
CA ALA A 259 7.04 -18.56 7.28
C ALA A 259 7.02 -17.77 5.95
N ASP A 260 5.86 -17.61 5.31
CA ASP A 260 5.72 -16.79 4.10
C ASP A 260 6.09 -15.31 4.36
N VAL A 261 5.67 -14.75 5.50
CA VAL A 261 6.03 -13.38 5.90
C VAL A 261 7.54 -13.26 6.15
N LEU A 262 8.14 -14.22 6.85
CA LEU A 262 9.59 -14.26 7.10
C LEU A 262 10.37 -14.39 5.79
N ARG A 263 9.89 -15.20 4.83
CA ARG A 263 10.52 -15.34 3.50
C ARG A 263 10.45 -14.03 2.71
N MET A 264 9.32 -13.31 2.77
CA MET A 264 9.20 -11.98 2.16
C MET A 264 10.20 -10.99 2.76
N GLU A 265 10.34 -10.97 4.09
CA GLU A 265 11.33 -10.14 4.79
C GLU A 265 12.76 -10.55 4.43
N HIS A 266 13.05 -11.85 4.38
CA HIS A 266 14.36 -12.39 4.02
C HIS A 266 14.79 -11.95 2.62
N VAL A 267 13.92 -12.05 1.61
CA VAL A 267 14.20 -11.56 0.25
C VAL A 267 14.41 -10.05 0.24
N SER A 268 13.54 -9.30 0.92
CA SER A 268 13.65 -7.84 1.04
C SER A 268 14.99 -7.41 1.63
N MET A 269 15.42 -8.07 2.72
CA MET A 269 16.69 -7.83 3.37
C MET A 269 17.87 -8.28 2.52
N ALA A 270 17.82 -9.45 1.88
CA ALA A 270 18.86 -9.90 0.96
C ALA A 270 19.16 -8.84 -0.10
N LEU A 271 18.09 -8.33 -0.73
CA LEU A 271 18.18 -7.28 -1.72
C LEU A 271 18.53 -5.92 -1.11
N ASN A 272 18.24 -5.67 0.17
CA ASN A 272 18.59 -4.46 0.92
C ASN A 272 18.63 -4.66 2.44
N GLU A 273 19.82 -4.65 3.05
CA GLU A 273 19.98 -4.82 4.51
C GLU A 273 19.03 -3.93 5.34
N ASN A 274 18.87 -2.67 4.92
CA ASN A 274 18.02 -1.68 5.61
C ASN A 274 16.52 -1.83 5.28
N MET A 275 16.03 -3.05 5.06
CA MET A 275 14.67 -3.32 4.59
C MET A 275 13.94 -4.39 5.39
N ALA A 276 14.15 -4.35 6.70
CA ALA A 276 13.42 -5.13 7.69
C ALA A 276 12.04 -4.55 7.99
N MET A 277 11.15 -5.41 8.48
CA MET A 277 9.72 -5.15 8.69
C MET A 277 9.46 -3.97 9.62
N TYR A 278 10.27 -3.84 10.67
CA TYR A 278 10.09 -2.84 11.71
C TYR A 278 11.21 -1.79 11.72
N GLY A 279 11.78 -1.50 10.54
CA GLY A 279 12.78 -0.46 10.36
C GLY A 279 14.15 -0.87 10.89
N GLY A 280 14.40 -0.63 12.19
CA GLY A 280 15.64 -1.02 12.87
C GLY A 280 15.62 -2.45 13.42
N ASP A 281 14.50 -3.14 13.27
CA ASP A 281 14.30 -4.49 13.79
C ASP A 281 13.55 -5.36 12.77
N SER A 282 13.73 -6.67 12.87
CA SER A 282 13.16 -7.66 11.93
C SER A 282 12.13 -8.54 12.60
N LEU A 283 11.17 -9.06 11.83
CA LEU A 283 10.26 -10.08 12.34
C LEU A 283 11.03 -11.35 12.71
N TYR A 284 12.03 -11.73 11.91
CA TYR A 284 12.90 -12.88 12.22
C TYR A 284 13.50 -12.78 13.63
N ARG A 285 14.15 -11.64 13.95
CA ARG A 285 14.76 -11.46 15.28
C ARG A 285 13.72 -11.57 16.39
N ARG A 286 12.60 -10.86 16.26
CA ARG A 286 11.51 -10.87 17.25
C ARG A 286 10.98 -12.27 17.54
N LEU A 287 10.81 -13.08 16.51
CA LEU A 287 10.29 -14.45 16.67
C LEU A 287 11.37 -15.40 17.20
N SER A 288 12.63 -15.23 16.79
CA SER A 288 13.74 -16.08 17.22
C SER A 288 14.11 -15.94 18.70
N GLU A 289 13.77 -14.81 19.33
CA GLU A 289 14.02 -14.55 20.75
C GLU A 289 13.08 -15.34 21.69
N ASP A 290 11.92 -15.80 21.19
CA ASP A 290 10.92 -16.53 21.96
C ASP A 290 10.87 -18.01 21.55
N GLY A 291 11.25 -18.89 22.47
CA GLY A 291 11.29 -20.34 22.26
C GLY A 291 9.95 -20.99 21.88
N ARG A 292 8.82 -20.30 22.12
CA ARG A 292 7.48 -20.76 21.69
C ARG A 292 7.30 -20.75 20.17
N ASN A 293 8.17 -20.07 19.42
CA ASN A 293 8.06 -19.94 17.97
C ASN A 293 8.77 -21.05 17.19
N THR A 294 9.16 -22.16 17.84
CA THR A 294 9.91 -23.27 17.22
C THR A 294 9.24 -23.81 15.93
N GLU A 295 7.92 -23.95 15.93
CA GLU A 295 7.17 -24.40 14.74
C GLU A 295 7.25 -23.38 13.58
N ILE A 296 7.17 -22.08 13.89
CA ILE A 296 7.34 -21.03 12.89
C ILE A 296 8.76 -21.06 12.31
N MET A 297 9.78 -21.16 13.17
CA MET A 297 11.18 -21.19 12.74
C MET A 297 11.47 -22.42 11.87
N THR A 298 10.90 -23.57 12.23
CA THR A 298 10.99 -24.81 11.45
C THR A 298 10.30 -24.66 10.10
N ALA A 299 9.07 -24.14 10.07
CA ALA A 299 8.35 -23.88 8.82
C ALA A 299 9.10 -22.87 7.93
N PHE A 300 9.73 -21.87 8.52
CA PHE A 300 10.53 -20.89 7.80
C PHE A 300 11.76 -21.51 7.14
N GLU A 301 12.58 -22.26 7.88
CA GLU A 301 13.76 -22.91 7.29
C GLU A 301 13.37 -23.94 6.22
N GLN A 302 12.33 -24.73 6.46
CA GLN A 302 11.77 -25.63 5.43
C GLN A 302 11.34 -24.86 4.18
N SER A 303 10.71 -23.68 4.36
CA SER A 303 10.30 -22.83 3.24
C SER A 303 11.49 -22.27 2.45
N LEU A 304 12.65 -22.04 3.09
CA LEU A 304 13.88 -21.63 2.43
C LEU A 304 14.51 -22.80 1.67
N ASP A 305 14.54 -23.98 2.25
CA ASP A 305 15.15 -25.16 1.62
C ASP A 305 14.35 -25.65 0.40
N GLN A 306 13.03 -25.52 0.45
CA GLN A 306 12.13 -25.86 -0.67
C GLN A 306 12.07 -24.78 -1.74
N ALA A 307 12.45 -23.53 -1.42
CA ALA A 307 12.39 -22.45 -2.38
C ALA A 307 13.45 -22.63 -3.47
N ARG A 308 13.06 -22.36 -4.72
CA ARG A 308 14.04 -22.06 -5.76
C ARG A 308 14.76 -20.77 -5.38
N TYR A 309 16.08 -20.77 -5.40
CA TYR A 309 16.92 -19.61 -5.15
C TYR A 309 17.38 -18.95 -6.46
N ALA A 310 17.72 -17.67 -6.35
CA ALA A 310 18.37 -16.90 -7.38
C ALA A 310 19.65 -16.24 -6.85
N VAL A 311 20.65 -16.09 -7.72
CA VAL A 311 21.75 -15.14 -7.51
C VAL A 311 21.35 -13.85 -8.19
N TYR A 312 21.15 -12.80 -7.39
CA TYR A 312 20.82 -11.47 -7.87
C TYR A 312 22.06 -10.59 -7.88
N GLU A 313 22.26 -9.85 -8.97
CA GLU A 313 23.09 -8.65 -8.95
C GLU A 313 22.24 -7.44 -8.56
N VAL A 314 22.64 -6.79 -7.48
CA VAL A 314 22.03 -5.54 -7.01
C VAL A 314 23.00 -4.39 -7.23
N ARG A 315 22.58 -3.40 -8.02
CA ARG A 315 23.30 -2.14 -8.22
C ARG A 315 22.46 -0.96 -7.77
N ARG A 316 23.08 0.01 -7.11
CA ARG A 316 22.41 1.18 -6.57
C ARG A 316 23.19 2.45 -6.83
N ILE A 317 22.44 3.49 -7.17
CA ILE A 317 22.96 4.85 -7.22
C ILE A 317 22.09 5.68 -6.29
N ILE A 318 22.69 6.33 -5.31
CA ILE A 318 22.03 7.29 -4.45
C ILE A 318 22.57 8.66 -4.85
N PRO A 319 21.87 9.40 -5.73
CA PRO A 319 22.34 10.71 -6.18
C PRO A 319 22.18 11.75 -5.08
N VAL A 320 22.74 12.93 -5.31
CA VAL A 320 22.47 14.10 -4.47
C VAL A 320 21.04 14.60 -4.69
N GLY A 321 20.29 14.73 -3.61
CA GLY A 321 18.91 15.20 -3.57
C GLY A 321 18.76 16.71 -3.61
N ARG A 322 17.52 17.18 -3.64
CA ARG A 322 17.18 18.60 -3.41
C ARG A 322 16.69 18.75 -1.98
N THR A 323 17.19 19.77 -1.28
CA THR A 323 16.73 20.13 0.08
C THR A 323 15.29 20.63 0.08
N LYS A 324 14.67 20.71 1.26
CA LYS A 324 13.34 21.32 1.43
C LYS A 324 13.37 22.78 0.98
N ASP A 325 14.37 23.52 1.44
CA ASP A 325 14.61 24.91 1.07
C ASP A 325 14.69 25.07 -0.46
N CYS A 326 15.44 24.20 -1.16
CA CYS A 326 15.49 24.21 -2.63
C CYS A 326 14.12 24.12 -3.30
N LYS A 327 13.25 23.25 -2.77
CA LYS A 327 11.92 23.02 -3.35
C LYS A 327 10.97 24.17 -3.03
N THR A 328 11.05 24.74 -1.85
CA THR A 328 10.27 25.92 -1.48
C THR A 328 10.64 27.11 -2.37
N TRP A 329 11.94 27.34 -2.60
CA TRP A 329 12.42 28.52 -3.32
C TRP A 329 12.35 28.42 -4.83
N HIS A 330 12.87 27.33 -5.40
CA HIS A 330 12.94 27.19 -6.85
C HIS A 330 11.74 26.43 -7.41
N GLY A 331 10.86 25.92 -6.53
CA GLY A 331 9.70 25.14 -6.93
C GLY A 331 10.10 23.78 -7.51
N PRO A 332 9.43 23.30 -8.58
CA PRO A 332 9.61 21.95 -9.11
C PRO A 332 10.97 21.73 -9.81
N LYS A 333 11.60 22.80 -10.32
CA LYS A 333 12.90 22.75 -11.00
C LYS A 333 13.92 23.62 -10.25
N CYS A 334 15.21 23.38 -10.45
CA CYS A 334 16.27 24.21 -9.87
C CYS A 334 17.20 24.61 -11.01
N THR A 335 17.02 25.83 -11.52
CA THR A 335 17.74 26.36 -12.69
C THR A 335 18.98 27.17 -12.29
N THR A 336 18.94 27.82 -11.13
CA THR A 336 20.03 28.63 -10.56
C THR A 336 20.47 28.06 -9.21
N PRO A 337 21.22 26.94 -9.19
CA PRO A 337 21.55 26.24 -7.95
C PRO A 337 22.40 27.10 -7.02
N ARG A 338 22.00 27.13 -5.73
CA ARG A 338 22.79 27.65 -4.61
C ARG A 338 23.39 26.50 -3.81
N TRP A 339 24.37 26.74 -2.95
CA TRP A 339 25.01 25.67 -2.17
C TRP A 339 23.99 24.88 -1.31
N TRP A 340 23.02 25.57 -0.70
CA TRP A 340 21.97 24.99 0.14
C TRP A 340 20.91 24.23 -0.67
N CYS A 341 20.99 24.22 -2.01
CA CYS A 341 20.09 23.41 -2.83
C CYS A 341 20.34 21.92 -2.67
N ARG A 342 21.57 21.54 -2.31
CA ARG A 342 22.07 20.16 -2.27
C ARG A 342 22.59 19.73 -0.91
N GLN A 343 22.88 20.68 -0.02
CA GLN A 343 23.30 20.45 1.37
C GLN A 343 22.32 21.13 2.31
N GLU A 344 21.93 20.45 3.39
CA GLU A 344 21.02 21.05 4.38
C GLU A 344 21.72 22.18 5.13
N ARG A 345 21.00 23.27 5.40
CA ARG A 345 21.51 24.33 6.27
C ARG A 345 21.56 23.82 7.71
N THR A 346 22.67 24.05 8.40
CA THR A 346 22.78 23.76 9.85
C THR A 346 21.76 24.57 10.65
N THR A 347 21.43 24.11 11.87
CA THR A 347 20.58 24.88 12.80
C THR A 347 21.15 26.27 13.05
N ARG A 348 22.48 26.38 13.19
CA ARG A 348 23.21 27.65 13.30
C ARG A 348 22.95 28.56 12.10
N CYS A 349 23.04 28.02 10.89
CA CYS A 349 22.77 28.77 9.66
C CYS A 349 21.34 29.29 9.60
N ARG A 350 20.35 28.47 10.00
CA ARG A 350 18.94 28.87 10.02
C ARG A 350 18.69 30.00 11.01
N ARG A 351 19.26 29.91 12.21
CA ARG A 351 19.14 30.93 13.27
C ARG A 351 19.78 32.26 12.89
N HIS A 352 21.02 32.26 12.40
CA HIS A 352 21.78 33.50 12.19
C HIS A 352 21.53 34.16 10.83
N HIS A 353 20.93 33.43 9.88
CA HIS A 353 20.69 33.93 8.52
C HIS A 353 19.24 33.68 8.06
N GLY A 354 18.29 33.58 8.99
CA GLY A 354 16.85 33.52 8.72
C GLY A 354 16.22 34.89 9.01
N VAL A 355 15.27 35.32 8.19
CA VAL A 355 14.40 36.47 8.50
C VAL A 355 13.07 35.92 9.02
N ILE A 356 12.52 36.54 10.06
CA ILE A 356 11.20 36.22 10.62
C ILE A 356 10.24 37.31 10.15
N ASN A 357 9.05 36.95 9.65
CA ASN A 357 8.04 37.95 9.29
C ASN A 357 7.31 38.50 10.53
N ALA A 358 6.50 39.54 10.32
CA ALA A 358 5.72 40.20 11.37
C ALA A 358 4.73 39.28 12.14
N ALA A 359 4.42 38.09 11.61
CA ALA A 359 3.58 37.08 12.25
C ALA A 359 4.39 36.01 13.02
N GLY A 360 5.71 36.19 13.18
CA GLY A 360 6.59 35.23 13.86
C GLY A 360 6.94 34.00 13.03
N ALA A 361 6.55 33.95 11.75
CA ALA A 361 6.86 32.84 10.85
C ALA A 361 8.19 33.07 10.13
N GLU A 362 9.00 32.02 10.03
CA GLU A 362 10.30 32.03 9.34
C GLU A 362 10.09 32.31 7.83
N VAL A 363 10.49 33.48 7.35
CA VAL A 363 10.45 33.87 5.94
C VAL A 363 11.89 34.01 5.47
N THR A 364 12.46 32.93 4.93
CA THR A 364 13.72 33.03 4.13
C THR A 364 13.44 33.88 2.87
N PRO A 365 14.43 34.48 2.13
CA PRO A 365 15.74 33.96 1.67
C PRO A 365 16.96 34.81 2.12
N THR A 366 18.04 34.21 2.66
CA THR A 366 19.34 33.80 2.07
C THR A 366 20.19 34.87 1.34
N TYR A 367 20.98 35.65 2.08
CA TYR A 367 22.38 35.89 1.70
C TYR A 367 23.26 35.15 2.71
N CYS A 368 23.61 33.91 2.39
CA CYS A 368 24.63 33.17 3.12
C CYS A 368 25.48 32.50 2.07
N ASP A 369 26.75 32.88 1.97
CA ASP A 369 27.69 32.32 0.99
C ASP A 369 28.12 30.89 1.34
N GLY A 370 27.68 30.39 2.50
CA GLY A 370 27.91 29.04 2.96
C GLY A 370 29.33 28.83 3.46
N PRO A 371 29.79 29.56 4.51
CA PRO A 371 30.99 29.17 5.24
C PRO A 371 30.81 27.77 5.87
N ASP A 372 31.88 27.10 6.26
CA ASP A 372 31.85 25.70 6.71
C ASP A 372 30.83 25.45 7.85
N GLY A 373 30.68 26.39 8.78
CA GLY A 373 29.70 26.30 9.88
C GLY A 373 28.22 26.36 9.44
N CYS A 374 27.94 26.68 8.18
CA CYS A 374 26.59 26.74 7.62
C CYS A 374 26.19 25.50 6.83
N ARG A 375 27.17 24.73 6.34
CA ARG A 375 26.97 23.58 5.47
C ARG A 375 26.74 22.32 6.31
N GLY A 376 25.51 21.84 6.30
CA GLY A 376 25.14 20.56 6.90
C GLY A 376 25.26 19.41 5.91
N PRO A 377 24.65 18.25 6.22
CA PRO A 377 24.82 17.04 5.44
C PRO A 377 24.27 17.19 4.01
N VAL A 378 24.95 16.53 3.07
CA VAL A 378 24.48 16.42 1.68
C VAL A 378 23.14 15.69 1.67
N LYS A 379 22.15 16.28 0.99
CA LYS A 379 20.81 15.71 0.95
C LYS A 379 20.82 14.42 0.14
N LYS A 380 20.33 13.33 0.74
CA LYS A 380 20.05 12.07 0.04
C LYS A 380 19.02 12.25 -1.08
N GLY A 381 19.36 11.86 -2.29
CA GLY A 381 18.44 11.83 -3.43
C GLY A 381 17.63 10.54 -3.51
N GLN A 382 16.73 10.48 -4.50
CA GLN A 382 15.95 9.27 -4.75
C GLN A 382 16.87 8.17 -5.29
N ALA A 383 16.97 7.06 -4.56
CA ALA A 383 17.80 5.93 -4.97
C ALA A 383 17.33 5.32 -6.30
N TRP A 384 18.27 5.11 -7.20
CA TRP A 384 18.10 4.31 -8.41
C TRP A 384 18.62 2.91 -8.12
N ARG A 385 17.93 1.91 -8.66
CA ARG A 385 18.26 0.50 -8.45
C ARG A 385 18.25 -0.20 -9.79
N SER A 386 19.19 -1.12 -9.98
CA SER A 386 19.14 -2.17 -10.98
C SER A 386 19.22 -3.50 -10.25
N LEU A 387 18.28 -4.39 -10.55
CA LEU A 387 18.23 -5.76 -10.06
C LEU A 387 18.25 -6.67 -11.27
N ARG A 388 19.18 -7.61 -11.33
CA ARG A 388 19.30 -8.59 -12.41
C ARG A 388 19.49 -9.99 -11.85
N THR A 389 18.70 -10.95 -12.30
CA THR A 389 18.89 -12.36 -12.00
C THR A 389 20.01 -12.91 -12.88
N LEU A 390 21.04 -13.49 -12.24
CA LEU A 390 22.21 -14.06 -12.90
C LEU A 390 22.12 -15.58 -13.00
N TRP A 391 21.46 -16.22 -12.03
CA TRP A 391 21.33 -17.67 -11.93
C TRP A 391 20.10 -18.04 -11.09
N GLU A 392 19.52 -19.22 -11.32
CA GLU A 392 18.45 -19.80 -10.48
C GLU A 392 18.61 -21.31 -10.32
N GLY A 393 18.29 -21.84 -9.13
CA GLY A 393 18.40 -23.26 -8.77
C GLY A 393 18.22 -23.48 -7.27
N ASP A 394 19.00 -24.37 -6.64
CA ASP A 394 18.93 -24.64 -5.20
C ASP A 394 19.69 -23.60 -4.33
N ARG A 395 19.34 -23.55 -3.03
CA ARG A 395 19.89 -22.63 -2.02
C ARG A 395 21.41 -22.76 -1.86
N ALA A 396 21.91 -23.99 -1.74
CA ALA A 396 23.32 -24.25 -1.45
C ALA A 396 24.23 -23.79 -2.60
N THR A 397 23.85 -24.12 -3.83
CA THR A 397 24.56 -23.68 -5.04
C THR A 397 24.51 -22.15 -5.17
N ALA A 398 23.36 -21.51 -4.92
CA ALA A 398 23.25 -20.05 -4.99
C ALA A 398 24.24 -19.36 -4.03
N GLN A 399 24.29 -19.80 -2.77
CA GLN A 399 25.19 -19.26 -1.75
C GLN A 399 26.66 -19.52 -2.11
N LEU A 400 26.98 -20.73 -2.59
CA LEU A 400 28.32 -21.08 -3.05
C LEU A 400 28.79 -20.19 -4.21
N LEU A 401 27.90 -19.88 -5.16
CA LEU A 401 28.22 -18.99 -6.28
C LEU A 401 28.56 -17.57 -5.82
N VAL A 402 27.86 -17.03 -4.81
CA VAL A 402 28.19 -15.71 -4.23
C VAL A 402 29.58 -15.72 -3.59
N ARG A 403 29.90 -16.75 -2.78
CA ARG A 403 31.21 -16.90 -2.14
C ARG A 403 32.34 -17.10 -3.16
N ARG A 404 32.13 -17.94 -4.16
CA ARG A 404 33.09 -18.16 -5.26
C ARG A 404 33.33 -16.90 -6.06
N TYR A 405 32.28 -16.12 -6.33
CA TYR A 405 32.43 -14.82 -6.99
C TYR A 405 33.31 -13.87 -6.15
N ALA A 406 33.07 -13.79 -4.83
CA ALA A 406 33.89 -12.99 -3.92
C ALA A 406 35.37 -13.36 -4.00
N GLN A 407 35.67 -14.67 -3.90
CA GLN A 407 37.03 -15.19 -3.97
C GLN A 407 37.70 -14.92 -5.33
N ARG A 408 37.01 -15.21 -6.45
CA ARG A 408 37.59 -15.13 -7.80
C ARG A 408 37.80 -13.69 -8.27
N HIS A 409 36.93 -12.77 -7.87
CA HIS A 409 36.95 -11.39 -8.35
C HIS A 409 37.47 -10.39 -7.30
N GLY A 410 37.97 -10.87 -6.17
CA GLY A 410 38.44 -10.02 -5.07
C GLY A 410 37.34 -9.11 -4.49
N ALA A 411 36.08 -9.53 -4.60
CA ALA A 411 34.96 -8.77 -4.03
C ALA A 411 34.87 -9.06 -2.52
N HIS A 412 34.50 -8.04 -1.74
CA HIS A 412 34.41 -8.16 -0.30
C HIS A 412 33.14 -8.92 0.09
N LEU A 413 33.31 -10.08 0.73
CA LEU A 413 32.19 -10.84 1.28
C LEU A 413 31.79 -10.23 2.62
N GLU A 414 30.60 -9.65 2.69
CA GLU A 414 30.05 -9.00 3.89
C GLU A 414 28.81 -9.76 4.35
N ARG A 415 28.74 -10.06 5.65
CA ARG A 415 27.55 -10.63 6.29
C ARG A 415 26.75 -9.51 6.92
N GLY A 416 25.48 -9.36 6.52
CA GLY A 416 24.59 -8.34 7.08
C GLY A 416 24.41 -8.49 8.60
N GLU A 417 24.52 -7.39 9.32
CA GLU A 417 24.39 -7.36 10.79
C GLU A 417 22.98 -7.71 11.27
N LEU A 418 21.95 -7.24 10.56
CA LEU A 418 20.55 -7.47 10.88
C LEU A 418 20.05 -8.78 10.26
N SER A 419 20.43 -9.04 9.01
CA SER A 419 19.89 -10.17 8.25
C SER A 419 20.70 -11.46 8.35
N GLY A 420 21.98 -11.40 8.70
CA GLY A 420 22.90 -12.53 8.61
C GLY A 420 23.20 -13.01 7.18
N ILE A 421 22.76 -12.27 6.16
CA ILE A 421 22.88 -12.66 4.74
C ILE A 421 24.20 -12.19 4.16
N GLU A 422 24.90 -13.09 3.45
CA GLU A 422 26.17 -12.80 2.79
C GLU A 422 25.98 -12.10 1.44
N ARG A 423 26.78 -11.07 1.19
CA ARG A 423 26.81 -10.30 -0.06
C ARG A 423 28.23 -10.12 -0.54
N ALA A 424 28.48 -10.37 -1.83
CA ALA A 424 29.78 -10.15 -2.45
C ALA A 424 29.85 -8.76 -3.06
N HIS A 425 30.39 -7.79 -2.33
CA HIS A 425 30.49 -6.38 -2.72
C HIS A 425 31.69 -6.13 -3.65
N TYR A 426 31.41 -5.84 -4.91
CA TYR A 426 32.42 -5.43 -5.90
C TYR A 426 32.47 -3.91 -6.10
N VAL A 427 31.46 -3.18 -5.60
CA VAL A 427 31.48 -1.73 -5.37
C VAL A 427 30.89 -1.47 -3.99
N LYS A 428 31.68 -0.92 -3.07
CA LYS A 428 31.21 -0.48 -1.74
C LYS A 428 30.58 0.91 -1.82
N PRO A 429 29.51 1.17 -1.03
CA PRO A 429 28.96 2.52 -0.89
C PRO A 429 30.02 3.46 -0.31
N GLY A 430 30.12 4.67 -0.86
CA GLY A 430 30.90 5.75 -0.26
C GLY A 430 30.13 6.47 0.85
N ASP A 431 30.86 7.20 1.69
CA ASP A 431 30.34 7.88 2.89
C ASP A 431 29.53 9.15 2.60
N SER A 432 29.52 9.61 1.35
CA SER A 432 28.79 10.80 0.91
C SER A 432 28.04 10.56 -0.40
N TYR A 433 27.19 11.52 -0.81
CA TYR A 433 26.44 11.44 -2.06
C TYR A 433 27.13 12.22 -3.19
N PRO A 434 27.15 11.70 -4.42
CA PRO A 434 26.51 10.47 -4.86
C PRO A 434 27.22 9.22 -4.34
N SER A 435 26.45 8.24 -3.86
CA SER A 435 26.96 6.96 -3.37
C SER A 435 26.52 5.84 -4.30
N THR A 436 27.39 4.88 -4.56
CA THR A 436 27.10 3.72 -5.43
C THR A 436 27.40 2.42 -4.71
N ALA A 437 26.57 1.40 -4.89
CA ALA A 437 26.84 0.06 -4.36
C ALA A 437 26.53 -1.00 -5.41
N GLY A 438 27.34 -2.04 -5.48
CA GLY A 438 27.21 -3.15 -6.41
C GLY A 438 27.63 -4.45 -5.73
N TYR A 439 26.72 -5.41 -5.65
CA TYR A 439 26.97 -6.70 -5.00
C TYR A 439 26.14 -7.83 -5.59
N LEU A 440 26.60 -9.06 -5.39
CA LEU A 440 25.83 -10.27 -5.63
C LEU A 440 25.29 -10.82 -4.31
N VAL A 441 24.07 -11.35 -4.34
CA VAL A 441 23.41 -11.95 -3.17
C VAL A 441 22.55 -13.14 -3.60
N ALA A 442 22.49 -14.17 -2.74
CA ALA A 442 21.61 -15.30 -2.90
C ALA A 442 20.32 -15.08 -2.09
N ALA A 443 19.17 -15.29 -2.71
CA ALA A 443 17.87 -15.21 -2.04
C ALA A 443 16.83 -16.07 -2.79
N PRO A 444 15.70 -16.42 -2.15
CA PRO A 444 14.58 -17.02 -2.86
C PRO A 444 14.22 -16.27 -4.16
N ALA A 445 13.95 -17.03 -5.22
CA ALA A 445 13.57 -16.53 -6.53
C ALA A 445 12.16 -15.91 -6.48
N GLY A 446 11.94 -14.84 -7.24
CA GLY A 446 10.63 -14.19 -7.34
C GLY A 446 10.68 -12.68 -7.55
N ALA A 447 11.79 -12.03 -7.17
CA ALA A 447 11.98 -10.62 -7.46
C ALA A 447 12.25 -10.42 -8.96
N VAL A 448 11.53 -9.47 -9.57
CA VAL A 448 11.60 -9.24 -11.02
C VAL A 448 12.75 -8.30 -11.36
N ASP A 449 13.51 -8.68 -12.40
CA ASP A 449 14.52 -7.85 -13.05
C ASP A 449 13.98 -6.45 -13.34
N LYS A 450 14.70 -5.41 -12.92
CA LYS A 450 14.25 -4.03 -13.11
C LYS A 450 15.37 -3.04 -13.05
N GLN A 451 15.22 -1.95 -13.79
CA GLN A 451 16.05 -0.77 -13.63
C GLN A 451 15.36 0.48 -14.15
N ARG A 452 15.88 1.65 -13.76
CA ARG A 452 15.42 2.91 -14.32
C ARG A 452 15.95 3.12 -15.75
N PRO A 453 15.23 3.88 -16.59
CA PRO A 453 15.80 4.42 -17.81
C PRO A 453 17.12 5.16 -17.52
N ARG A 454 18.11 5.00 -18.40
CA ARG A 454 19.47 5.60 -18.27
C ARG A 454 20.27 5.16 -17.04
N PHE A 455 19.89 4.06 -16.36
CA PHE A 455 20.66 3.54 -15.23
C PHE A 455 22.10 3.22 -15.63
N GLU A 456 22.31 2.49 -16.73
CA GLU A 456 23.65 2.08 -17.18
C GLU A 456 24.56 3.26 -17.50
N THR A 457 24.02 4.31 -18.13
CA THR A 457 24.75 5.55 -18.41
C THR A 457 25.24 6.18 -17.11
N LYS A 458 24.34 6.39 -16.14
CA LYS A 458 24.70 6.99 -14.85
C LYS A 458 25.63 6.12 -14.02
N TRP A 459 25.45 4.80 -14.08
CA TRP A 459 26.31 3.83 -13.41
C TRP A 459 27.74 3.90 -13.96
N SER A 460 27.89 3.93 -15.29
CA SER A 460 29.19 4.02 -15.96
C SER A 460 29.88 5.34 -15.64
N GLU A 461 29.15 6.46 -15.65
CA GLU A 461 29.70 7.78 -15.28
C GLU A 461 30.25 7.82 -13.84
N LEU A 462 29.58 7.17 -12.90
CA LEU A 462 29.95 7.23 -11.47
C LEU A 462 30.97 6.17 -11.04
N THR A 463 31.00 5.02 -11.71
CA THR A 463 31.80 3.86 -11.27
C THR A 463 32.87 3.44 -12.27
N GLY A 464 32.84 3.97 -13.50
CA GLY A 464 33.66 3.51 -14.63
C GLY A 464 33.27 2.12 -15.17
N ARG A 465 32.32 1.43 -14.53
CA ARG A 465 31.91 0.06 -14.89
C ARG A 465 30.75 0.07 -15.87
N LYS A 466 30.79 -0.84 -16.85
CA LYS A 466 29.74 -1.01 -17.85
C LYS A 466 29.05 -2.37 -17.69
N GLY A 467 27.73 -2.38 -17.84
CA GLY A 467 26.95 -3.61 -17.82
C GLY A 467 26.91 -4.29 -16.44
N THR A 468 26.51 -5.56 -16.47
CA THR A 468 26.37 -6.44 -15.31
C THR A 468 27.65 -7.22 -15.06
N SER A 469 27.90 -7.62 -13.81
CA SER A 469 29.13 -8.33 -13.43
C SER A 469 29.21 -9.75 -14.01
N LEU A 470 28.05 -10.37 -14.24
CA LEU A 470 27.90 -11.64 -14.93
C LEU A 470 26.80 -11.51 -15.98
N ARG A 471 26.76 -12.44 -16.95
CA ARG A 471 25.69 -12.48 -17.95
C ARG A 471 24.34 -12.71 -17.25
N PRO A 472 23.36 -11.82 -17.42
CA PRO A 472 22.04 -12.02 -16.83
C PRO A 472 21.35 -13.22 -17.44
N LEU A 473 20.59 -13.95 -16.63
CA LEU A 473 19.80 -15.11 -17.05
C LEU A 473 18.73 -14.73 -18.07
N ARG A 474 18.22 -13.51 -17.99
CA ARG A 474 17.11 -12.99 -18.80
C ARG A 474 17.30 -11.52 -19.16
N PRO A 475 16.72 -11.03 -20.26
CA PRO A 475 16.68 -9.59 -20.55
C PRO A 475 15.83 -8.84 -19.52
N LEU A 476 16.02 -7.53 -19.43
CA LEU A 476 15.12 -6.69 -18.65
C LEU A 476 13.70 -6.78 -19.23
N PRO A 477 12.67 -6.79 -18.38
CA PRO A 477 11.30 -6.65 -18.84
C PRO A 477 11.17 -5.40 -19.70
N GLN A 478 10.52 -5.54 -20.87
CA GLN A 478 10.28 -4.37 -21.70
C GLN A 478 9.39 -3.39 -20.93
N PRO A 479 9.67 -2.07 -20.99
CA PRO A 479 8.76 -1.10 -20.44
C PRO A 479 7.42 -1.24 -21.16
N VAL A 480 6.36 -1.60 -20.44
CA VAL A 480 5.02 -1.58 -21.02
C VAL A 480 4.78 -0.16 -21.51
N ARG A 481 4.53 0.00 -22.83
CA ARG A 481 4.20 1.32 -23.40
C ARG A 481 3.04 1.86 -22.58
N ARG A 482 3.24 3.01 -21.93
CA ARG A 482 2.16 3.75 -21.30
C ARG A 482 1.17 4.11 -22.42
N ARG A 483 0.14 3.28 -22.62
CA ARG A 483 -1.03 3.73 -23.37
C ARG A 483 -1.53 4.99 -22.65
N ASN A 484 -1.91 6.02 -23.42
CA ASN A 484 -2.59 7.18 -22.86
C ASN A 484 -3.66 6.65 -21.91
N PRO A 485 -3.63 7.00 -20.61
CA PRO A 485 -4.58 6.43 -19.69
C PRO A 485 -5.91 7.13 -19.98
N GLY A 486 -6.74 6.49 -20.80
CA GLY A 486 -8.15 6.52 -20.48
C GLY A 486 -8.33 6.03 -19.03
N ARG A 487 -9.49 6.30 -18.44
CA ARG A 487 -9.82 5.83 -17.10
C ARG A 487 -9.45 4.33 -16.96
N PRO A 488 -8.79 3.92 -15.86
CA PRO A 488 -8.49 2.51 -15.62
C PRO A 488 -9.75 1.67 -15.82
N PRO A 489 -9.69 0.56 -16.57
CA PRO A 489 -10.88 -0.22 -16.84
C PRO A 489 -11.40 -0.85 -15.54
N VAL A 490 -12.71 -0.86 -15.36
CA VAL A 490 -13.37 -1.65 -14.32
C VAL A 490 -14.10 -2.79 -15.02
N ARG A 491 -13.71 -4.03 -14.72
CA ARG A 491 -14.18 -5.24 -15.41
C ARG A 491 -14.89 -6.17 -14.44
N ARG A 492 -15.76 -7.05 -14.94
CA ARG A 492 -16.45 -8.04 -14.10
C ARG A 492 -15.87 -9.42 -14.38
N ALA A 493 -15.45 -10.12 -13.33
CA ALA A 493 -15.08 -11.52 -13.44
C ALA A 493 -16.34 -12.33 -13.80
N ARG A 494 -16.24 -13.18 -14.83
CA ARG A 494 -17.25 -14.18 -15.17
C ARG A 494 -16.65 -15.56 -15.01
N THR A 495 -17.20 -16.36 -14.11
CA THR A 495 -16.84 -17.79 -14.05
C THR A 495 -17.68 -18.54 -15.07
N ILE A 496 -17.06 -19.10 -16.11
CA ILE A 496 -17.71 -19.97 -17.10
C ILE A 496 -17.05 -21.35 -16.98
N ALA A 497 -17.84 -22.39 -16.69
CA ALA A 497 -17.36 -23.78 -16.59
C ALA A 497 -16.13 -23.98 -15.67
N GLY A 498 -16.09 -23.29 -14.52
CA GLY A 498 -14.97 -23.37 -13.57
C GLY A 498 -13.73 -22.53 -13.93
N VAL A 499 -13.75 -21.83 -15.07
CA VAL A 499 -12.68 -20.90 -15.49
C VAL A 499 -13.14 -19.46 -15.27
N THR A 500 -12.36 -18.69 -14.51
CA THR A 500 -12.60 -17.25 -14.31
C THR A 500 -12.11 -16.49 -15.54
N LEU A 501 -13.03 -16.03 -16.37
CA LEU A 501 -12.78 -15.15 -17.51
C LEU A 501 -12.97 -13.69 -17.09
N ILE A 502 -12.07 -12.81 -17.54
CA ILE A 502 -12.18 -11.36 -17.35
C ILE A 502 -13.05 -10.83 -18.50
N ALA A 503 -14.28 -10.42 -18.21
CA ALA A 503 -15.20 -9.81 -19.18
C ALA A 503 -15.19 -8.28 -19.09
#